data_AF-A0A6I4ZVA6-F1
#
_entry.id   AF-A0A6I4ZVA6-F1
#
_cell.length_a   1.000
_cell.length_b   1.000
_cell.length_c   1.000
_cell.angle_alpha   90.00
_cell.angle_beta   90.00
_cell.angle_gamma   90.00
#
_symmetry.space_group_name_H-M   'P 1'
#
loop_
_entity.id
_entity.type
_entity.pdbx_description
1 polymer ?
#
loop_
_entity_poly.entity_id
_entity_poly.type
_entity_poly.pdbx_seq_one_letter_code
_entity_poly.pdbx_strand_id
1 'polypeptide(L)'
;MHSTGPFTETNQTKRIRYTIVAISICSVVLAFMVQNQLLLSMTKGQEDQQLMITSSVRPNAMTKVAMIKNKDNQSFLVLYEVDQESYKFTTTSFLEIQTPINSILYDQQNRLWIKQQKKWYQLNTSLEKIDSVDSPPVNLDNSEFKLKSTKKENVYKTVLQHNSDIVWSKTFNSNPIQTVSLNEKQGVWIVLFEDGETKIVSPT
;
A
#
# COMPACT_ATOMS: atom_id res chain seq x y z
N MET A 1 18.03 6.42 75.87
CA MET A 1 18.98 5.89 74.86
C MET A 1 18.78 4.38 74.78
N HIS A 2 18.04 3.91 73.78
CA HIS A 2 17.89 2.46 73.54
C HIS A 2 18.90 2.06 72.47
N SER A 3 19.85 1.22 72.87
CA SER A 3 20.83 0.60 71.99
C SER A 3 20.17 -0.50 71.18
N THR A 4 19.97 -0.28 69.89
CA THR A 4 19.63 -1.31 68.91
C THR A 4 20.94 -1.97 68.45
N GLY A 5 21.35 -3.04 69.14
CA GLY A 5 22.38 -3.96 68.63
C GLY A 5 21.85 -4.78 67.44
N PRO A 6 22.73 -5.24 66.53
CA PRO A 6 22.33 -5.71 65.21
C PRO A 6 21.62 -7.05 65.33
N PHE A 7 20.44 -7.17 64.71
CA PHE A 7 19.82 -8.48 64.48
C PHE A 7 20.80 -9.33 63.66
N THR A 8 21.44 -10.30 64.29
CA THR A 8 22.27 -11.30 63.62
C THR A 8 21.37 -12.19 62.78
N GLU A 9 21.22 -11.79 61.51
CA GLU A 9 20.43 -12.48 60.50
C GLU A 9 20.93 -13.92 60.34
N THR A 10 20.08 -14.89 60.70
CA THR A 10 20.40 -16.32 60.64
C THR A 10 20.61 -16.76 59.19
N ASN A 11 21.49 -17.72 58.93
CA ASN A 11 21.81 -18.21 57.56
C ASN A 11 20.56 -18.63 56.77
N GLN A 12 19.49 -19.06 57.46
CA GLN A 12 18.19 -19.38 56.85
C GLN A 12 17.46 -18.14 56.34
N THR A 13 17.43 -17.05 57.12
CA THR A 13 16.81 -15.77 56.75
C THR A 13 17.51 -15.13 55.55
N LYS A 14 18.84 -15.21 55.51
CA LYS A 14 19.62 -14.78 54.32
C LYS A 14 19.24 -15.57 53.07
N ARG A 15 19.16 -16.90 53.15
CA ARG A 15 18.76 -17.75 52.02
C ARG A 15 17.36 -17.41 51.50
N ILE A 16 16.38 -17.26 52.40
CA ILE A 16 15.01 -16.89 52.03
C ILE A 16 14.98 -15.54 51.31
N ARG A 17 15.72 -14.55 51.81
CA ARG A 17 15.81 -13.23 51.19
C ARG A 17 16.39 -13.29 49.78
N TYR A 18 17.46 -14.05 49.57
CA TYR A 18 18.04 -14.25 48.23
C TYR A 18 17.07 -14.98 47.29
N THR A 19 16.33 -15.97 47.77
CA THR A 19 15.32 -16.68 46.97
C THR A 19 14.19 -15.74 46.53
N ILE A 20 13.67 -14.91 47.44
CA ILE A 20 12.63 -13.93 47.11
C ILE A 20 13.13 -12.91 46.08
N VAL A 21 14.35 -12.39 46.26
CA VAL A 21 14.95 -11.43 45.32
C VAL A 21 15.14 -12.08 43.93
N ALA A 22 15.61 -13.32 43.87
CA ALA A 22 15.79 -14.03 42.60
C ALA A 22 14.45 -14.24 41.88
N ILE A 23 13.40 -14.65 42.60
CA ILE A 23 12.06 -14.82 42.03
C ILE A 23 11.52 -13.49 41.51
N SER A 24 11.68 -12.39 42.26
CA SER A 24 11.25 -11.06 41.84
C SER A 24 11.96 -10.63 40.56
N ILE A 25 13.29 -10.79 40.47
CA ILE A 25 14.06 -10.47 39.27
C ILE A 25 13.59 -11.31 38.07
N CYS A 26 13.44 -12.63 38.24
CA CYS A 26 12.93 -13.51 37.19
C CYS A 26 11.51 -13.11 36.73
N SER A 27 10.63 -12.73 37.65
CA SER A 27 9.27 -12.30 37.31
C SER A 27 9.26 -11.03 36.46
N VAL A 28 10.13 -10.07 36.78
CA VAL A 28 10.26 -8.80 36.04
C VAL A 28 10.83 -9.08 34.65
N VAL A 29 11.86 -9.91 34.53
CA VAL A 29 12.46 -10.29 33.23
C VAL A 29 11.44 -11.02 32.35
N LEU A 30 10.66 -11.94 32.92
CA LEU A 30 9.58 -12.63 32.20
C LEU A 30 8.48 -11.67 31.75
N ALA A 31 8.06 -10.74 32.61
CA ALA A 31 7.07 -9.73 32.25
C ALA A 31 7.55 -8.83 31.10
N PHE A 32 8.82 -8.42 31.12
CA PHE A 32 9.42 -7.66 30.02
C PHE A 32 9.55 -8.50 28.73
N MET A 33 9.88 -9.79 28.82
CA MET A 33 9.91 -10.66 27.63
C MET A 33 8.54 -10.81 26.98
N VAL A 34 7.49 -11.01 27.80
CA VAL A 34 6.11 -11.12 27.30
C VAL A 34 5.63 -9.80 26.71
N GLN A 35 5.89 -8.67 27.37
CA GLN A 35 5.58 -7.35 26.82
C GLN A 35 6.32 -7.09 25.51
N ASN A 36 7.61 -7.45 25.42
CA ASN A 36 8.39 -7.23 24.21
C ASN A 36 7.92 -8.13 23.07
N GLN A 37 7.54 -9.39 23.33
CA GLN A 37 6.91 -10.24 22.32
C GLN A 37 5.56 -9.70 21.86
N LEU A 38 4.73 -9.19 22.77
CA LEU A 38 3.46 -8.55 22.44
C LEU A 38 3.69 -7.31 21.57
N LEU A 39 4.63 -6.46 21.95
CA LEU A 39 4.97 -5.22 21.23
C LEU A 39 5.58 -5.53 19.87
N LEU A 40 6.47 -6.52 19.76
CA LEU A 40 7.00 -7.03 18.49
C LEU A 40 5.90 -7.65 17.62
N SER A 41 4.92 -8.35 18.20
CA SER A 41 3.77 -8.90 17.45
C SER A 41 2.83 -7.82 16.93
N MET A 42 2.65 -6.72 17.68
CA MET A 42 1.91 -5.54 17.21
C MET A 42 2.68 -4.78 16.12
N THR A 43 4.01 -4.73 16.22
CA THR A 43 4.86 -4.03 15.23
C THR A 43 5.04 -4.84 13.94
N LYS A 44 4.98 -6.18 14.01
CA LYS A 44 5.05 -7.07 12.83
C LYS A 44 3.89 -6.88 11.84
N GLY A 45 2.80 -6.22 12.24
CA GLY A 45 1.70 -5.85 11.35
C GLY A 45 1.99 -4.65 10.43
N GLN A 46 3.16 -3.99 10.54
CA GLN A 46 3.53 -2.88 9.65
C GLN A 46 4.19 -3.32 8.32
N GLU A 47 4.59 -4.58 8.16
CA GLU A 47 5.26 -5.06 6.93
C GLU A 47 4.30 -5.58 5.84
N ASP A 48 3.00 -5.72 6.12
CA ASP A 48 2.00 -6.23 5.16
C ASP A 48 1.32 -5.13 4.30
N GLN A 49 1.94 -3.95 4.19
CA GLN A 49 1.45 -2.92 3.27
C GLN A 49 1.62 -3.40 1.83
N GLN A 50 0.52 -3.68 1.15
CA GLN A 50 0.57 -4.04 -0.27
C GLN A 50 1.15 -2.88 -1.08
N LEU A 51 2.03 -3.26 -2.03
CA LEU A 51 2.49 -2.36 -3.07
C LEU A 51 1.28 -1.70 -3.75
N MET A 52 1.38 -0.41 -3.94
CA MET A 52 0.35 0.37 -4.60
C MET A 52 0.28 -0.05 -6.07
N ILE A 53 -0.79 -0.77 -6.42
CA ILE A 53 -1.05 -1.23 -7.79
C ILE A 53 -2.27 -0.50 -8.32
N THR A 54 -2.20 -0.09 -9.58
CA THR A 54 -3.24 0.71 -10.22
C THR A 54 -3.54 0.22 -11.63
N SER A 55 -4.79 0.37 -12.06
CA SER A 55 -5.21 0.21 -13.45
C SER A 55 -6.32 1.17 -13.78
N SER A 56 -6.41 1.58 -15.04
CA SER A 56 -7.40 2.56 -15.48
C SER A 56 -7.98 2.20 -16.83
N VAL A 57 -9.21 2.62 -17.06
CA VAL A 57 -9.90 2.47 -18.34
C VAL A 57 -10.84 3.64 -18.58
N ARG A 58 -11.16 3.92 -19.85
CA ARG A 58 -12.03 5.03 -20.25
C ARG A 58 -13.28 4.56 -21.01
N PRO A 59 -14.25 3.92 -20.33
CA PRO A 59 -15.54 3.63 -20.94
C PRO A 59 -16.34 4.93 -21.08
N ASN A 60 -16.79 5.25 -22.30
CA ASN A 60 -17.82 6.27 -22.56
C ASN A 60 -17.56 7.63 -21.88
N ALA A 61 -16.36 8.20 -22.09
CA ALA A 61 -15.93 9.52 -21.60
C ALA A 61 -15.75 9.69 -20.08
N MET A 62 -15.94 8.64 -19.27
CA MET A 62 -15.61 8.67 -17.84
C MET A 62 -14.38 7.80 -17.56
N THR A 63 -13.40 8.35 -16.85
CA THR A 63 -12.18 7.61 -16.53
C THR A 63 -12.38 6.84 -15.23
N LYS A 64 -12.29 5.51 -15.30
CA LYS A 64 -12.34 4.62 -14.14
C LYS A 64 -10.93 4.25 -13.73
N VAL A 65 -10.63 4.33 -12.43
CA VAL A 65 -9.31 3.98 -11.87
C VAL A 65 -9.53 3.01 -10.71
N ALA A 66 -8.91 1.84 -10.79
CA ALA A 66 -8.80 0.89 -9.69
C ALA A 66 -7.42 1.05 -9.05
N MET A 67 -7.37 1.12 -7.73
CA MET A 67 -6.15 1.41 -6.98
C MET A 67 -6.14 0.71 -5.64
N ILE A 68 -4.98 0.19 -5.24
CA ILE A 68 -4.75 -0.24 -3.86
C ILE A 68 -4.34 0.98 -3.02
N LYS A 69 -5.03 1.23 -1.90
CA LYS A 69 -4.66 2.25 -0.92
C LYS A 69 -4.45 1.64 0.44
N ASN A 70 -3.37 2.04 1.10
CA ASN A 70 -3.09 1.66 2.48
C ASN A 70 -3.60 2.76 3.42
N LYS A 71 -4.42 2.39 4.41
CA LYS A 71 -4.94 3.30 5.43
C LYS A 71 -5.07 2.54 6.75
N ASP A 72 -4.63 3.15 7.86
CA ASP A 72 -4.76 2.57 9.20
C ASP A 72 -4.21 1.13 9.30
N ASN A 73 -3.06 0.85 8.66
CA ASN A 73 -2.44 -0.48 8.53
C ASN A 73 -3.27 -1.53 7.77
N GLN A 74 -4.33 -1.14 7.07
CA GLN A 74 -5.13 -2.00 6.20
C GLN A 74 -4.97 -1.59 4.73
N SER A 75 -4.97 -2.57 3.82
CA SER A 75 -4.97 -2.33 2.39
C SER A 75 -6.40 -2.41 1.85
N PHE A 76 -6.79 -1.46 1.01
CA PHE A 76 -8.11 -1.38 0.38
C PHE A 76 -7.97 -1.33 -1.13
N LEU A 77 -8.78 -2.10 -1.84
CA LEU A 77 -9.01 -1.92 -3.26
C LEU A 77 -10.09 -0.85 -3.42
N VAL A 78 -9.78 0.24 -4.09
CA VAL A 78 -10.67 1.39 -4.26
C VAL A 78 -10.92 1.63 -5.74
N LEU A 79 -12.18 1.83 -6.11
CA LEU A 79 -12.60 2.26 -7.43
C LEU A 79 -12.94 3.75 -7.40
N TYR A 80 -12.35 4.46 -8.35
CA TYR A 80 -12.59 5.87 -8.59
C TYR A 80 -13.20 6.08 -9.96
N GLU A 81 -14.10 7.04 -10.04
CA GLU A 81 -14.47 7.71 -11.28
C GLU A 81 -13.89 9.12 -11.27
N VAL A 82 -13.28 9.51 -12.39
CA VAL A 82 -12.71 10.83 -12.57
C VAL A 82 -13.53 11.61 -13.59
N ASP A 83 -14.07 12.74 -13.12
CA ASP A 83 -14.74 13.72 -13.95
C ASP A 83 -13.73 14.48 -14.83
N GLN A 84 -14.01 14.62 -16.12
CA GLN A 84 -13.04 15.18 -17.07
C GLN A 84 -12.93 16.70 -17.03
N GLU A 85 -13.98 17.39 -16.58
CA GLU A 85 -14.03 18.86 -16.59
C GLU A 85 -13.44 19.43 -15.30
N SER A 86 -13.80 18.84 -14.17
CA SER A 86 -13.38 19.23 -12.83
C SER A 86 -12.16 18.48 -12.33
N TYR A 87 -11.79 17.38 -12.98
CA TYR A 87 -10.74 16.44 -12.54
C TYR A 87 -10.96 15.89 -11.13
N LYS A 88 -12.22 15.88 -10.68
CA LYS A 88 -12.59 15.42 -9.35
C LYS A 88 -12.66 13.89 -9.32
N PHE A 89 -11.98 13.31 -8.34
CA PHE A 89 -12.07 11.88 -8.04
C PHE A 89 -13.29 11.62 -7.15
N THR A 90 -14.14 10.70 -7.58
CA THR A 90 -15.28 10.21 -6.80
C THR A 90 -15.08 8.73 -6.51
N THR A 91 -15.02 8.36 -5.24
CA THR A 91 -14.98 6.95 -4.84
C THR A 91 -16.32 6.30 -5.15
N THR A 92 -16.32 5.25 -5.96
CA THR A 92 -17.54 4.49 -6.28
C THR A 92 -17.69 3.24 -5.43
N SER A 93 -16.58 2.57 -5.13
CA SER A 93 -16.57 1.35 -4.31
C SER A 93 -15.23 1.19 -3.62
N PHE A 94 -15.22 0.50 -2.48
CA PHE A 94 -14.00 0.09 -1.80
C PHE A 94 -14.19 -1.26 -1.11
N LEU A 95 -13.12 -2.05 -1.02
CA LEU A 95 -13.11 -3.35 -0.35
C LEU A 95 -11.79 -3.52 0.40
N GLU A 96 -11.86 -3.95 1.65
CA GLU A 96 -10.66 -4.33 2.42
C GLU A 96 -10.04 -5.60 1.81
N ILE A 97 -8.73 -5.54 1.55
CA ILE A 97 -7.99 -6.61 0.90
C ILE A 97 -7.55 -7.63 1.95
N GLN A 98 -8.29 -8.73 2.04
CA GLN A 98 -7.92 -9.86 2.90
C GLN A 98 -6.81 -10.74 2.29
N THR A 99 -6.61 -10.68 0.98
CA THR A 99 -5.61 -11.50 0.27
C THR A 99 -4.78 -10.62 -0.67
N PRO A 100 -3.43 -10.68 -0.58
CA PRO A 100 -2.54 -9.89 -1.42
C PRO A 100 -2.91 -9.89 -2.90
N ILE A 101 -3.12 -8.69 -3.45
CA ILE A 101 -3.31 -8.47 -4.87
C ILE A 101 -1.93 -8.19 -5.48
N ASN A 102 -1.54 -9.01 -6.46
CA ASN A 102 -0.24 -8.88 -7.14
C ASN A 102 -0.33 -8.01 -8.39
N SER A 103 -1.51 -7.88 -8.99
CA SER A 103 -1.73 -7.10 -10.22
C SER A 103 -3.20 -6.71 -10.34
N ILE A 104 -3.47 -5.58 -10.98
CA ILE A 104 -4.82 -5.13 -11.34
C ILE A 104 -4.78 -4.79 -12.82
N LEU A 105 -5.79 -5.21 -13.59
CA LEU A 105 -5.94 -4.79 -14.99
C LEU A 105 -7.41 -4.64 -15.37
N TYR A 106 -7.67 -3.80 -16.36
CA TYR A 106 -8.93 -3.80 -17.10
C TYR A 106 -8.74 -4.55 -18.42
N ASP A 107 -9.64 -5.47 -18.73
CA ASP A 107 -9.60 -6.18 -20.02
C ASP A 107 -10.22 -5.37 -21.15
N GLN A 108 -10.17 -5.90 -22.37
CA GLN A 108 -10.73 -5.29 -23.59
C GLN A 108 -12.23 -4.92 -23.50
N GLN A 109 -12.99 -5.54 -22.59
CA GLN A 109 -14.40 -5.24 -22.34
C GLN A 109 -14.59 -4.27 -21.15
N ASN A 110 -13.52 -3.62 -20.69
CA ASN A 110 -13.51 -2.73 -19.52
C ASN A 110 -13.91 -3.44 -18.21
N ARG A 111 -13.70 -4.75 -18.10
CA ARG A 111 -13.96 -5.53 -16.89
C ARG A 111 -12.74 -5.52 -16.00
N LEU A 112 -12.93 -5.34 -14.70
CA LEU A 112 -11.85 -5.29 -13.72
C LEU A 112 -11.40 -6.70 -13.36
N TRP A 113 -10.10 -6.94 -13.45
CA TRP A 113 -9.45 -8.19 -13.05
C TRP A 113 -8.36 -7.92 -12.02
N ILE A 114 -8.28 -8.79 -11.03
CA ILE A 114 -7.21 -8.79 -10.03
C ILE A 114 -6.46 -10.12 -10.05
N LYS A 115 -5.15 -10.08 -9.89
CA LYS A 115 -4.33 -11.27 -9.69
C LYS A 115 -4.12 -11.47 -8.20
N GLN A 116 -4.56 -12.61 -7.69
CA GLN A 116 -4.23 -13.05 -6.34
C GLN A 116 -3.56 -14.41 -6.43
N GLN A 117 -2.37 -14.52 -5.86
CA GLN A 117 -1.55 -15.73 -5.93
C GLN A 117 -1.24 -16.12 -7.39
N LYS A 118 -1.87 -17.18 -7.90
CA LYS A 118 -1.66 -17.72 -9.26
C LYS A 118 -2.90 -17.60 -10.15
N LYS A 119 -3.99 -16.99 -9.67
CA LYS A 119 -5.25 -16.88 -10.42
C LYS A 119 -5.65 -15.43 -10.60
N TRP A 120 -6.29 -15.18 -11.73
CA TRP A 120 -6.97 -13.94 -12.02
C TRP A 120 -8.44 -14.09 -11.65
N TYR A 121 -8.98 -13.07 -11.01
CA TYR A 121 -10.38 -13.00 -10.62
C TYR A 121 -11.03 -11.79 -11.25
N GLN A 122 -12.16 -11.98 -11.90
CA GLN A 122 -12.98 -10.88 -12.40
C GLN A 122 -13.79 -10.32 -11.24
N LEU A 123 -13.81 -9.00 -11.11
CA LEU A 123 -14.61 -8.30 -10.13
C LEU A 123 -15.82 -7.63 -10.78
N ASN A 124 -16.95 -7.64 -10.09
CA ASN A 124 -18.09 -6.79 -10.43
C ASN A 124 -17.90 -5.36 -9.86
N THR A 125 -18.88 -4.49 -10.08
CA THR A 125 -18.85 -3.09 -9.58
C THR A 125 -18.85 -2.98 -8.06
N SER A 126 -19.37 -4.00 -7.37
CA SER A 126 -19.36 -4.13 -5.92
C SER A 126 -18.08 -4.80 -5.39
N LEU A 127 -17.08 -5.01 -6.26
CA LEU A 127 -15.79 -5.67 -5.95
C LEU A 127 -15.91 -7.14 -5.53
N GLU A 128 -17.02 -7.79 -5.86
CA GLU A 128 -17.20 -9.22 -5.62
C GLU A 128 -16.61 -10.03 -6.77
N LYS A 129 -16.00 -11.18 -6.42
CA LYS A 129 -15.42 -12.11 -7.40
C LYS A 129 -16.54 -12.86 -8.12
N ILE A 130 -16.60 -12.71 -9.44
CA ILE A 130 -17.64 -13.32 -10.27
C ILE A 130 -17.12 -14.36 -11.26
N ASP A 131 -15.82 -14.33 -11.56
CA ASP A 131 -15.18 -15.32 -12.45
C ASP A 131 -13.70 -15.51 -12.06
N SER A 132 -13.07 -16.59 -12.53
CA SER A 132 -11.65 -16.84 -12.33
C SER A 132 -11.00 -17.59 -13.49
N VAL A 133 -9.78 -17.17 -13.85
CA VAL A 133 -8.97 -17.80 -14.89
C VAL A 133 -7.51 -17.94 -14.45
N ASP A 134 -6.81 -18.95 -14.94
CA ASP A 134 -5.40 -19.18 -14.59
C ASP A 134 -4.44 -18.31 -15.43
N SER A 135 -4.85 -17.92 -16.63
CA SER A 135 -4.06 -17.09 -17.56
C SER A 135 -4.50 -15.62 -17.50
N PRO A 136 -3.60 -14.65 -17.73
CA PRO A 136 -3.98 -13.24 -17.74
C PRO A 136 -5.05 -12.95 -18.80
N PRO A 137 -6.09 -12.16 -18.46
CA PRO A 137 -7.04 -11.65 -19.44
C PRO A 137 -6.30 -10.85 -20.52
N VAL A 138 -6.87 -10.81 -21.72
CA VAL A 138 -6.35 -9.94 -22.78
C VAL A 138 -6.48 -8.49 -22.32
N ASN A 139 -5.33 -7.88 -22.02
CA ASN A 139 -5.25 -6.54 -21.49
C ASN A 139 -5.66 -5.52 -22.56
N LEU A 140 -6.40 -4.50 -22.16
CA LEU A 140 -6.71 -3.34 -23.00
C LEU A 140 -5.46 -2.45 -23.19
N ASP A 141 -4.42 -2.65 -22.38
CA ASP A 141 -3.17 -1.88 -22.39
C ASP A 141 -2.28 -2.21 -23.61
N ASN A 142 -2.78 -1.81 -24.78
CA ASN A 142 -2.04 -1.50 -26.00
C ASN A 142 -1.57 -0.04 -25.97
N SER A 143 -1.31 0.54 -24.78
CA SER A 143 -0.84 1.91 -24.75
C SER A 143 0.58 1.94 -25.32
N GLU A 144 0.71 2.52 -26.52
CA GLU A 144 1.98 2.92 -27.13
C GLU A 144 2.74 3.93 -26.23
N PHE A 145 2.10 4.36 -25.14
CA PHE A 145 2.60 5.20 -24.07
C PHE A 145 3.48 4.44 -23.07
N LYS A 146 4.74 4.84 -22.97
CA LYS A 146 5.71 4.29 -22.01
C LYS A 146 6.10 5.34 -21.00
N LEU A 147 5.79 5.10 -19.72
CA LEU A 147 6.27 5.90 -18.61
C LEU A 147 7.68 5.45 -18.23
N LYS A 148 8.63 6.38 -18.19
CA LYS A 148 9.99 6.14 -17.73
C LYS A 148 10.35 7.14 -16.66
N SER A 149 10.87 6.65 -15.53
CA SER A 149 11.33 7.49 -14.43
C SER A 149 12.77 7.16 -14.07
N THR A 150 13.59 8.18 -13.94
CA THR A 150 14.97 8.06 -13.47
C THR A 150 15.13 8.85 -12.18
N LYS A 151 15.54 8.17 -11.12
CA LYS A 151 15.86 8.81 -9.84
C LYS A 151 17.24 9.47 -9.93
N LYS A 152 17.30 10.75 -9.60
CA LYS A 152 18.55 11.50 -9.41
C LYS A 152 18.44 12.26 -8.10
N GLU A 153 19.33 11.97 -7.16
CA GLU A 153 19.28 12.52 -5.80
C GLU A 153 17.92 12.21 -5.13
N ASN A 154 17.13 13.25 -4.82
CA ASN A 154 15.82 13.16 -4.16
C ASN A 154 14.65 13.45 -5.09
N VAL A 155 14.87 13.43 -6.41
CA VAL A 155 13.82 13.71 -7.39
C VAL A 155 13.75 12.63 -8.48
N TYR A 156 12.55 12.46 -9.02
CA TYR A 156 12.23 11.54 -10.09
C TYR A 156 11.98 12.34 -11.37
N LYS A 157 12.95 12.30 -12.29
CA LYS A 157 12.74 12.83 -13.65
C LYS A 157 11.91 11.81 -14.41
N THR A 158 10.71 12.21 -14.81
CA THR A 158 9.72 11.33 -15.41
C THR A 158 9.35 11.81 -16.80
N VAL A 159 9.33 10.87 -17.74
CA VAL A 159 9.04 11.10 -19.15
C VAL A 159 7.96 10.13 -19.59
N LEU A 160 6.90 10.66 -20.19
CA LEU A 160 5.91 9.87 -20.92
C LEU A 160 6.25 9.90 -22.41
N GLN A 161 6.45 8.74 -23.02
CA GLN A 161 6.80 8.62 -24.44
C GLN A 161 5.69 7.92 -25.22
N HIS A 162 5.40 8.34 -26.44
CA HIS A 162 4.51 7.66 -27.38
C HIS A 162 5.26 7.41 -28.69
N ASN A 163 5.43 6.15 -29.11
CA ASN A 163 6.20 5.80 -30.33
C ASN A 163 7.58 6.49 -30.47
N SER A 164 8.25 6.73 -29.34
CA SER A 164 9.54 7.46 -29.19
C SER A 164 9.45 8.97 -29.04
N ASP A 165 8.31 9.59 -29.33
CA ASP A 165 8.09 11.02 -29.09
C ASP A 165 7.82 11.29 -27.61
N ILE A 166 8.38 12.39 -27.10
CA ILE A 166 8.14 12.82 -25.72
C ILE A 166 6.79 13.55 -25.67
N VAL A 167 5.82 12.97 -24.96
CA VAL A 167 4.52 13.59 -24.70
C VAL A 167 4.66 14.68 -23.65
N TRP A 168 5.37 14.37 -22.56
CA TRP A 168 5.76 15.35 -21.53
C TRP A 168 6.94 14.84 -20.71
N SER A 169 7.62 15.78 -20.05
CA SER A 169 8.71 15.50 -19.09
C SER A 169 8.56 16.41 -17.87
N LYS A 170 8.43 15.83 -16.68
CA LYS A 170 8.34 16.57 -15.41
C LYS A 170 9.18 15.92 -14.32
N THR A 171 9.49 16.70 -13.29
CA THR A 171 10.23 16.26 -12.11
C THR A 171 9.28 16.18 -10.93
N PHE A 172 9.33 15.08 -10.18
CA PHE A 172 8.51 14.86 -8.99
C PHE A 172 9.36 14.48 -7.78
N ASN A 173 8.84 14.72 -6.59
CA ASN A 173 9.48 14.31 -5.33
C ASN A 173 9.17 12.85 -4.96
N SER A 174 8.19 12.24 -5.64
CA SER A 174 7.74 10.87 -5.43
C SER A 174 7.80 10.10 -6.74
N ASN A 175 7.91 8.77 -6.65
CA ASN A 175 8.06 7.88 -7.79
C ASN A 175 6.70 7.68 -8.48
N PRO A 176 6.53 8.10 -9.74
CA PRO A 176 5.29 7.84 -10.45
C PRO A 176 5.26 6.41 -10.98
N ILE A 177 4.15 5.72 -10.72
CA ILE A 177 3.97 4.31 -11.03
C ILE A 177 3.09 4.09 -12.26
N GLN A 178 2.20 5.04 -12.57
CA GLN A 178 1.30 4.94 -13.71
C GLN A 178 0.82 6.31 -14.16
N THR A 179 0.44 6.41 -15.43
CA THR A 179 -0.22 7.58 -16.01
C THR A 179 -1.53 7.20 -16.66
N VAL A 180 -2.52 8.07 -16.52
CA VAL A 180 -3.85 7.89 -17.12
C VAL A 180 -4.19 9.10 -17.96
N SER A 181 -4.54 8.88 -19.23
CA SER A 181 -4.99 9.99 -20.08
C SER A 181 -6.38 10.45 -19.66
N LEU A 182 -6.52 11.74 -19.36
CA LEU A 182 -7.82 12.37 -19.16
C LEU A 182 -8.34 12.98 -20.45
N ASN A 183 -7.46 13.67 -21.17
CA ASN A 183 -7.75 14.29 -22.44
C ASN A 183 -6.54 14.19 -23.36
N GLU A 184 -6.52 13.18 -24.23
CA GLU A 184 -5.44 12.99 -25.21
C GLU A 184 -5.25 14.20 -26.13
N LYS A 185 -6.35 14.84 -26.55
CA LYS A 185 -6.31 16.01 -27.44
C LYS A 185 -5.65 17.22 -26.79
N GLN A 186 -5.85 17.39 -25.48
CA GLN A 186 -5.25 18.48 -24.70
C GLN A 186 -3.96 18.04 -23.98
N GLY A 187 -3.53 16.78 -24.16
CA GLY A 187 -2.40 16.20 -23.46
C GLY A 187 -2.54 16.20 -21.93
N VAL A 188 -3.75 16.12 -21.38
CA VAL A 188 -3.94 16.12 -19.92
C VAL A 188 -3.87 14.69 -19.39
N TRP A 189 -3.01 14.48 -18.41
CA TRP A 189 -2.73 13.19 -17.78
C TRP A 189 -2.84 13.27 -16.27
N ILE A 190 -3.33 12.21 -15.65
CA ILE A 190 -3.11 11.94 -14.23
C ILE A 190 -1.81 11.15 -14.12
N VAL A 191 -0.98 11.53 -13.16
CA VAL A 191 0.18 10.78 -12.70
C VAL A 191 -0.16 10.23 -11.32
N LEU A 192 -0.08 8.91 -11.18
CA LEU A 192 -0.27 8.19 -9.93
C LEU A 192 1.10 7.89 -9.33
N PHE A 193 1.28 8.20 -8.04
CA PHE A 193 2.52 8.02 -7.31
C PHE A 193 2.44 6.83 -6.37
N GLU A 194 3.59 6.27 -6.01
CA GLU A 194 3.74 5.12 -5.10
C GLU A 194 3.18 5.38 -3.69
N ASP A 195 3.14 6.65 -3.26
CA ASP A 195 2.68 7.10 -1.94
C ASP A 195 1.16 7.33 -1.86
N GLY A 196 0.40 7.13 -2.93
CA GLY A 196 -1.03 7.43 -2.95
C GLY A 196 -1.41 8.76 -3.56
N GLU A 197 -0.43 9.65 -3.77
CA GLU A 197 -0.70 10.95 -4.38
C GLU A 197 -1.09 10.80 -5.84
N THR A 198 -1.86 11.77 -6.32
CA THR A 198 -2.21 11.92 -7.73
C THR A 198 -1.96 13.35 -8.15
N LYS A 199 -1.28 13.57 -9.29
CA LYS A 199 -1.06 14.91 -9.84
C LYS A 199 -1.54 14.98 -11.27
N ILE A 200 -2.10 16.12 -11.65
CA ILE A 200 -2.49 16.38 -13.04
C ILE A 200 -1.33 17.05 -13.75
N VAL A 201 -1.04 16.57 -14.95
CA VAL A 201 0.01 17.07 -15.82
C VAL A 201 -0.58 17.38 -17.18
N SER A 202 -0.35 18.58 -17.67
CA SER A 202 -0.55 18.97 -19.06
C SER A 202 0.80 19.27 -19.71
N PRO A 203 0.93 19.16 -21.05
CA PRO A 203 2.02 19.78 -21.79
C PRO A 203 2.03 21.28 -21.46
N THR A 204 3.23 21.83 -21.37
CA THR A 204 3.46 23.25 -21.08
C THR A 204 3.55 23.99 -22.40
#